data_AF-A0A919IZY1-F1
#
_entry.id   AF-A0A919IZY1-F1
#
_cell.length_a   1.000
_cell.length_b   1.000
_cell.length_c   1.000
_cell.angle_alpha   90.00
_cell.angle_beta   90.00
_cell.angle_gamma   90.00
#
_symmetry.space_group_name_H-M   'P 1'
#
loop_
_entity.id
_entity.type
_entity.pdbx_description
1 polymer ?
#
loop_
_entity_poly.entity_id
_entity_poly.type
_entity_poly.pdbx_seq_one_letter_code
_entity_poly.pdbx_strand_id
1 'polypeptide(L)'
;MKRIGARRAAVLRGLVSAAAAIGVVLAGPSVAHAAPSPASVEAQIDKQWNELEPVIEQYNDVHGKLLQNQAQQKSLAKQITPLQVQVDVALAQVRGLATDAYMQGSPSALHAMLITGSPTGLTDKLTYLDQLARHQQEQIAGVAKLRDKYTGIKSDLDLLTTSIAARDADLAKKKTAIEKKINDLQKLRIQAYGTADVSDGPYKTGPCPVTYTNDKGGRAAQRACDLLGKPYVFGSEGPNSYDCSGLTKEAWASVGVNLDHYTKDQWNEGKAVSRDDLQPGDLVFYYPGSLHHVAIYIGGGMVVHAPHTGDHVRMATIERGPIAGYRRPG
;
A
#
# COMPACT_ATOMS: atom_id res chain seq x y z
N MET A 1 49.04 42.95 -62.17
CA MET A 1 49.69 42.70 -63.48
C MET A 1 51.18 42.50 -63.18
N LYS A 2 51.90 41.43 -63.51
CA LYS A 2 51.86 40.45 -64.60
C LYS A 2 52.29 39.09 -64.03
N ARG A 3 51.54 38.05 -64.42
CA ARG A 3 51.91 36.63 -64.34
C ARG A 3 53.06 36.36 -65.35
N ILE A 4 53.73 35.20 -65.34
CA ILE A 4 53.38 33.98 -66.13
C ILE A 4 54.57 33.02 -65.84
N GLY A 5 54.40 31.79 -65.36
CA GLY A 5 53.82 30.62 -66.05
C GLY A 5 54.88 30.00 -66.98
N ALA A 6 55.08 28.70 -67.16
CA ALA A 6 54.50 27.47 -66.66
C ALA A 6 55.44 26.33 -67.14
N ARG A 7 55.37 25.13 -66.55
CA ARG A 7 55.19 23.81 -67.21
C ARG A 7 55.86 22.67 -66.45
N ARG A 8 55.15 21.55 -66.54
CA ARG A 8 55.29 20.25 -65.85
C ARG A 8 56.45 19.41 -66.41
N ALA A 9 57.03 18.60 -65.52
CA ALA A 9 57.74 17.34 -65.74
C ALA A 9 58.13 16.83 -64.32
N ALA A 10 58.29 15.57 -63.97
CA ALA A 10 58.10 14.27 -64.58
C ALA A 10 58.15 13.25 -63.42
N VAL A 11 57.67 12.03 -63.68
CA VAL A 11 57.75 10.85 -62.81
C VAL A 11 59.23 10.48 -62.56
N LEU A 12 59.59 10.17 -61.31
CA LEU A 12 60.78 9.37 -61.00
C LEU A 12 60.42 8.21 -60.07
N ARG A 13 60.67 6.99 -60.57
CA ARG A 13 60.86 5.76 -59.79
C ARG A 13 62.31 5.71 -59.32
N GLY A 14 62.54 5.32 -58.07
CA GLY A 14 63.89 5.12 -57.53
C GLY A 14 63.91 4.36 -56.20
N LEU A 15 63.94 3.02 -56.30
CA LEU A 15 64.63 2.02 -55.48
C LEU A 15 64.68 2.09 -53.92
N VAL A 16 63.90 1.15 -53.37
CA VAL A 16 64.07 0.29 -52.17
C VAL A 16 65.50 0.14 -51.60
N SER A 17 65.62 0.27 -50.27
CA SER A 17 66.43 -0.60 -49.38
C SER A 17 66.00 -0.47 -47.90
N ALA A 18 65.38 -1.56 -47.41
CA ALA A 18 65.34 -2.14 -46.06
C ALA A 18 65.42 -1.26 -44.78
N ALA A 19 64.31 -1.26 -44.02
CA ALA A 19 64.36 -1.40 -42.56
C ALA A 19 63.14 -2.22 -42.08
N ALA A 20 63.42 -3.41 -41.56
CA ALA A 20 62.46 -4.36 -41.04
C ALA A 20 62.00 -3.97 -39.63
N ALA A 21 60.69 -3.93 -39.41
CA ALA A 21 60.06 -4.20 -38.12
C ALA A 21 58.60 -4.58 -38.37
N ILE A 22 58.38 -5.86 -38.69
CA ILE A 22 57.05 -6.48 -38.66
C ILE A 22 56.68 -6.64 -37.19
N GLY A 23 55.96 -5.65 -36.65
CA GLY A 23 55.20 -5.81 -35.42
C GLY A 23 53.88 -6.47 -35.75
N VAL A 24 53.85 -7.80 -35.89
CA VAL A 24 52.59 -8.55 -35.79
C VAL A 24 52.20 -8.48 -34.32
N VAL A 25 51.34 -7.51 -34.00
CA VAL A 25 50.55 -7.57 -32.79
C VAL A 25 49.62 -8.76 -32.97
N LEU A 26 49.94 -9.87 -32.30
CA LEU A 26 49.00 -10.95 -32.05
C LEU A 26 47.86 -10.36 -31.21
N ALA A 27 46.86 -9.79 -31.89
CA ALA A 27 45.54 -9.62 -31.32
C ALA A 27 45.03 -11.04 -31.06
N GLY A 28 45.19 -11.52 -29.82
CA GLY A 28 44.45 -12.68 -29.34
C GLY A 28 42.97 -12.45 -29.60
N PRO A 29 42.17 -13.50 -29.81
CA PRO A 29 40.76 -13.34 -30.09
C PRO A 29 40.14 -12.53 -28.96
N SER A 30 39.78 -11.27 -29.26
CA SER A 30 38.79 -10.57 -28.50
C SER A 30 37.55 -11.44 -28.62
N VAL A 31 37.25 -12.19 -27.57
CA VAL A 31 35.93 -12.77 -27.38
C VAL A 31 34.97 -11.59 -27.40
N ALA A 32 34.40 -11.32 -28.57
CA ALA A 32 33.27 -10.44 -28.72
C ALA A 32 32.16 -11.09 -27.90
N HIS A 33 32.01 -10.65 -26.64
CA HIS A 33 30.81 -10.95 -25.89
C HIS A 33 29.67 -10.30 -26.67
N ALA A 34 28.93 -11.13 -27.40
CA ALA A 34 27.69 -10.70 -28.03
C ALA A 34 26.86 -9.99 -26.95
N ALA A 35 26.35 -8.80 -27.26
CA ALA A 35 25.45 -8.10 -26.37
C ALA A 35 24.31 -9.06 -25.98
N PRO A 36 23.90 -9.10 -24.70
CA PRO A 36 22.89 -10.04 -24.24
C PRO A 36 21.63 -9.89 -25.10
N SER A 37 21.07 -11.01 -25.53
CA SER A 37 19.86 -11.00 -26.34
C SER A 37 18.70 -10.40 -25.52
N PRO A 38 17.71 -9.75 -26.16
CA PRO A 38 16.55 -9.20 -25.47
C PRO A 38 15.87 -10.22 -24.52
N ALA A 39 15.73 -11.48 -24.96
CA ALA A 39 15.19 -12.56 -24.15
C ALA A 39 16.05 -12.90 -22.91
N SER A 40 17.38 -12.82 -23.01
CA SER A 40 18.27 -13.05 -21.87
C SER A 40 18.18 -11.94 -20.83
N VAL A 41 17.97 -10.69 -21.26
CA VAL A 41 17.76 -9.54 -20.37
C VAL A 41 16.42 -9.64 -19.66
N GLU A 42 15.35 -10.02 -20.37
CA GLU A 42 14.04 -10.26 -19.74
C GLU A 42 14.11 -11.36 -18.68
N ALA A 43 14.77 -12.48 -18.97
CA ALA A 43 14.95 -13.56 -17.99
C ALA A 43 15.75 -13.09 -16.76
N GLN A 44 16.72 -12.20 -16.95
CA GLN A 44 17.47 -11.59 -15.84
C GLN A 44 16.61 -10.62 -15.03
N ILE A 45 15.76 -9.83 -15.68
CA ILE A 45 14.81 -8.93 -15.01
C ILE A 45 13.80 -9.75 -14.21
N ASP A 46 13.20 -10.77 -14.80
CA ASP A 46 12.25 -11.67 -14.12
C ASP A 46 12.87 -12.29 -12.87
N LYS A 47 14.12 -12.77 -12.97
CA LYS A 47 14.82 -13.33 -11.82
C LYS A 47 15.02 -12.31 -10.71
N GLN A 48 15.54 -11.13 -11.02
CA GLN A 48 15.76 -10.09 -10.02
C GLN A 48 14.45 -9.52 -9.47
N TRP A 49 13.40 -9.52 -10.28
CA TRP A 49 12.07 -9.13 -9.85
C TRP A 49 11.50 -10.11 -8.84
N ASN A 50 11.60 -11.42 -9.07
CA ASN A 50 11.16 -12.45 -8.12
C ASN A 50 11.91 -12.34 -6.77
N GLU A 51 13.13 -11.80 -6.74
CA GLU A 51 13.85 -11.50 -5.50
C GLU A 51 13.38 -10.19 -4.82
N LEU A 52 12.87 -9.23 -5.60
CA LEU A 52 12.38 -7.94 -5.14
C LEU A 52 10.92 -7.99 -4.67
N GLU A 53 10.09 -8.79 -5.33
CA GLU A 53 8.65 -8.84 -5.11
C GLU A 53 8.25 -9.18 -3.65
N PRO A 54 8.93 -10.09 -2.91
CA PRO A 54 8.68 -10.27 -1.48
C PRO A 54 8.87 -8.99 -0.64
N VAL A 55 9.81 -8.12 -1.04
CA VAL A 55 10.07 -6.84 -0.35
C VAL A 55 8.98 -5.82 -0.70
N ILE A 56 8.51 -5.82 -1.96
CA ILE A 56 7.34 -5.05 -2.40
C ILE A 56 6.11 -5.45 -1.60
N GLU A 57 5.86 -6.75 -1.44
CA GLU A 57 4.70 -7.24 -0.72
C GLU A 57 4.77 -6.92 0.79
N GLN A 58 5.95 -6.95 1.39
CA GLN A 58 6.13 -6.44 2.76
C GLN A 58 5.89 -4.92 2.87
N TYR A 59 6.22 -4.16 1.83
CA TYR A 59 5.88 -2.74 1.78
C TYR A 59 4.36 -2.55 1.69
N ASN A 60 3.70 -3.30 0.81
CA ASN A 60 2.26 -3.25 0.59
C ASN A 60 1.48 -3.60 1.88
N ASP A 61 1.90 -4.64 2.62
CA ASP A 61 1.37 -4.98 3.95
C ASP A 61 1.38 -3.78 4.93
N VAL A 62 2.58 -3.22 5.14
CA VAL A 62 2.78 -2.13 6.10
C VAL A 62 2.08 -0.85 5.63
N HIS A 63 2.04 -0.58 4.32
CA HIS A 63 1.34 0.54 3.74
C HIS A 63 -0.18 0.42 3.90
N GLY A 64 -0.77 -0.74 3.62
CA GLY A 64 -2.19 -1.01 3.84
C GLY A 64 -2.59 -0.78 5.30
N LYS A 65 -1.81 -1.32 6.25
CA LYS A 65 -2.02 -1.09 7.70
C LYS A 65 -1.85 0.38 8.09
N LEU A 66 -0.92 1.11 7.47
CA LEU A 66 -0.76 2.54 7.70
C LEU A 66 -2.01 3.31 7.27
N LEU A 67 -2.60 2.99 6.11
CA LEU A 67 -3.83 3.62 5.64
C LEU A 67 -5.02 3.34 6.56
N GLN A 68 -5.16 2.11 7.05
CA GLN A 68 -6.17 1.73 8.06
C GLN A 68 -5.99 2.53 9.35
N ASN A 69 -4.75 2.63 9.85
CA ASN A 69 -4.42 3.41 11.04
C ASN A 69 -4.71 4.90 10.86
N GLN A 70 -4.41 5.47 9.69
CA GLN A 70 -4.74 6.86 9.37
C GLN A 70 -6.27 7.10 9.33
N ALA A 71 -7.05 6.13 8.84
CA ALA A 71 -8.51 6.21 8.89
C ALA A 71 -9.03 6.15 10.34
N GLN A 72 -8.46 5.28 11.18
CA GLN A 72 -8.77 5.21 12.61
C GLN A 72 -8.40 6.50 13.33
N GLN A 73 -7.22 7.07 13.06
CA GLN A 73 -6.77 8.35 13.61
C GLN A 73 -7.79 9.46 13.29
N LYS A 74 -8.25 9.55 12.03
CA LYS A 74 -9.29 10.51 11.61
C LYS A 74 -10.61 10.29 12.35
N SER A 75 -11.00 9.03 12.59
CA SER A 75 -12.21 8.70 13.35
C SER A 75 -12.11 9.12 14.82
N LEU A 76 -10.99 8.80 15.49
CA LEU A 76 -10.74 9.18 16.88
C LEU A 76 -10.66 10.71 17.04
N ALA A 77 -9.99 11.40 16.10
CA ALA A 77 -9.94 12.85 16.06
C ALA A 77 -11.33 13.51 15.92
N LYS A 78 -12.28 12.87 15.20
CA LYS A 78 -13.67 13.36 15.15
C LYS A 78 -14.42 13.17 16.47
N GLN A 79 -14.10 12.13 17.24
CA GLN A 79 -14.75 11.85 18.52
C GLN A 79 -14.21 12.74 19.65
N ILE A 80 -12.93 13.12 19.60
CA ILE A 80 -12.28 13.80 20.72
C ILE A 80 -12.73 15.24 20.89
N THR A 81 -12.98 15.97 19.80
CA THR A 81 -13.40 17.39 19.84
C THR A 81 -14.73 17.61 20.59
N PRO A 82 -15.85 16.92 20.26
CA PRO A 82 -17.08 17.10 21.02
C PRO A 82 -16.96 16.61 22.46
N LEU A 83 -16.13 15.59 22.71
CA LEU A 83 -15.91 15.07 24.04
C LEU A 83 -15.12 16.06 24.92
N GLN A 84 -14.14 16.76 24.35
CA GLN A 84 -13.41 17.83 25.03
C GLN A 84 -14.36 18.93 25.50
N VAL A 85 -15.26 19.39 24.63
CA VAL A 85 -16.26 20.41 24.97
C VAL A 85 -17.17 19.95 26.12
N GLN A 86 -17.63 18.69 26.09
CA GLN A 86 -18.44 18.16 27.18
C GLN A 86 -17.68 18.11 28.51
N VAL A 87 -16.39 17.73 28.49
CA VAL A 87 -15.54 17.75 29.69
C VAL A 87 -15.39 19.17 30.22
N ASP A 88 -15.14 20.15 29.35
CA ASP A 88 -14.97 21.55 29.75
C ASP A 88 -16.24 22.12 30.38
N VAL A 89 -17.41 21.84 29.79
CA VAL A 89 -18.72 22.24 30.34
C VAL A 89 -18.98 21.56 31.68
N ALA A 90 -18.76 20.25 31.78
CA ALA A 90 -18.99 19.49 33.00
C ALA A 90 -18.06 19.94 34.14
N LEU A 91 -16.79 20.20 33.84
CA LEU A 91 -15.84 20.76 34.81
C LEU A 91 -16.24 22.16 35.25
N ALA A 92 -16.77 23.00 34.36
CA ALA A 92 -17.26 24.33 34.73
C ALA A 92 -18.44 24.25 35.70
N GLN A 93 -19.36 23.29 35.53
CA GLN A 93 -20.47 23.06 36.46
C GLN A 93 -19.98 22.64 37.86
N VAL A 94 -19.04 21.69 37.93
CA VAL A 94 -18.45 21.26 39.21
C VAL A 94 -17.70 22.42 39.90
N ARG A 95 -17.00 23.27 39.13
CA ARG A 95 -16.39 24.49 39.69
C ARG A 95 -17.43 25.43 40.30
N GLY A 96 -18.57 25.62 39.64
CA GLY A 96 -19.68 26.41 40.19
C GLY A 96 -20.18 25.88 41.54
N LEU A 97 -20.44 24.57 41.62
CA LEU A 97 -20.84 23.91 42.87
C LEU A 97 -19.80 24.11 43.99
N ALA A 98 -18.51 23.98 43.65
CA ALA A 98 -17.43 24.19 44.62
C ALA A 98 -17.33 25.65 45.08
N THR A 99 -17.53 26.62 44.18
CA THR A 99 -17.56 28.05 44.52
C THR A 99 -18.75 28.38 45.43
N ASP A 100 -19.94 27.85 45.15
CA ASP A 100 -21.13 28.08 45.97
C ASP A 100 -20.96 27.51 47.38
N ALA A 101 -20.44 26.27 47.49
CA ALA A 101 -20.12 25.65 48.77
C ALA A 101 -19.08 26.45 49.57
N TYR A 102 -18.07 27.02 48.90
CA TYR A 102 -17.06 27.87 49.53
C TYR A 102 -17.64 29.22 50.02
N MET A 103 -18.44 29.89 49.17
CA MET A 103 -18.99 31.22 49.46
C MET A 103 -20.10 31.21 50.51
N GLN A 104 -20.94 30.16 50.54
CA GLN A 104 -22.07 30.10 51.48
C GLN A 104 -21.66 29.71 52.91
N GLY A 105 -20.50 29.06 53.09
CA GLY A 105 -19.96 28.71 54.40
C GLY A 105 -20.79 27.66 55.16
N SER A 106 -20.18 26.54 55.51
CA SER A 106 -20.84 25.38 56.15
C SER A 106 -21.60 25.63 57.48
N PRO A 107 -21.35 26.65 58.33
CA PRO A 107 -22.06 26.76 59.62
C PRO A 107 -23.39 27.52 59.59
N SER A 108 -23.55 28.52 58.73
CA SER A 108 -24.63 29.53 58.85
C SER A 108 -26.01 28.99 58.47
N ALA A 109 -26.09 28.17 57.42
CA ALA A 109 -27.34 27.58 56.94
C ALA A 109 -27.84 26.46 57.87
N LEU A 110 -26.94 25.65 58.41
CA LEU A 110 -27.27 24.62 59.41
C LEU A 110 -27.72 25.24 60.73
N HIS A 111 -27.09 26.34 61.15
CA HIS A 111 -27.50 27.07 62.35
C HIS A 111 -28.87 27.76 62.18
N ALA A 112 -29.15 28.34 61.02
CA ALA A 112 -30.46 28.90 60.70
C ALA A 112 -31.58 27.83 60.60
N MET A 113 -31.23 26.61 60.16
CA MET A 113 -32.18 25.48 60.12
C MET A 113 -32.51 24.92 61.51
N LEU A 114 -31.54 24.90 62.44
CA LEU A 114 -31.72 24.38 63.81
C LEU A 114 -32.62 25.27 64.69
N ILE A 115 -32.72 26.57 64.37
CA ILE A 115 -33.41 27.57 65.21
C ILE A 115 -34.88 27.77 64.81
N THR A 116 -35.33 27.32 63.63
CA THR A 116 -36.55 27.85 62.99
C THR A 116 -37.73 26.90 62.72
N GLY A 117 -37.77 25.62 63.18
CA GLY A 117 -38.90 24.75 62.76
C GLY A 117 -39.26 23.52 63.61
N SER A 118 -40.53 23.12 63.49
CA SER A 118 -41.17 21.94 64.08
C SER A 118 -40.56 20.61 63.57
N PRO A 119 -40.77 19.47 64.27
CA PRO A 119 -40.14 18.18 63.95
C PRO A 119 -40.37 17.67 62.52
N THR A 120 -41.53 17.94 61.92
CA THR A 120 -41.89 17.52 60.55
C THR A 120 -41.24 18.39 59.46
N GLY A 121 -41.05 19.70 59.72
CA GLY A 121 -40.37 20.57 58.75
C GLY A 121 -38.87 20.29 58.63
N LEU A 122 -38.26 19.66 59.64
CA LEU A 122 -36.86 19.27 59.63
C LEU A 122 -36.63 18.04 58.72
N THR A 123 -37.51 17.04 58.77
CA THR A 123 -37.38 15.81 57.96
C THR A 123 -37.49 16.07 56.46
N ASP A 124 -38.40 16.96 56.04
CA ASP A 124 -38.55 17.32 54.62
C ASP A 124 -37.32 18.05 54.09
N LYS A 125 -36.75 18.96 54.89
CA LYS A 125 -35.52 19.69 54.57
C LYS A 125 -34.30 18.76 54.49
N LEU A 126 -34.17 17.81 55.41
CA LEU A 126 -33.11 16.80 55.38
C LEU A 126 -33.22 15.90 54.15
N THR A 127 -34.44 15.50 53.78
CA THR A 127 -34.68 14.71 52.56
C THR A 127 -34.29 15.48 51.30
N TYR A 128 -34.61 16.78 51.25
CA TYR A 128 -34.20 17.65 50.13
C TYR A 128 -32.67 17.79 50.04
N LEU A 129 -31.99 18.01 51.17
CA LEU A 129 -30.52 18.09 51.21
C LEU A 129 -29.85 16.79 50.80
N ASP A 130 -30.40 15.65 51.23
CA ASP A 130 -29.91 14.32 50.87
C ASP A 130 -30.12 14.03 49.35
N GLN A 131 -31.27 14.43 48.78
CA GLN A 131 -31.48 14.39 47.34
C GLN A 131 -30.51 15.29 46.57
N LEU A 132 -30.29 16.52 47.05
CA LEU A 132 -29.33 17.45 46.44
C LEU A 132 -27.90 16.92 46.50
N ALA A 133 -27.48 16.37 47.65
CA ALA A 133 -26.16 15.77 47.82
C ALA A 133 -25.94 14.58 46.88
N ARG A 134 -26.93 13.69 46.75
CA ARG A 134 -26.89 12.59 45.77
C ARG A 134 -26.78 13.11 44.34
N HIS A 135 -27.55 14.12 43.97
CA HIS A 135 -27.49 14.72 42.64
C HIS A 135 -26.10 15.33 42.34
N GLN A 136 -25.52 16.07 43.29
CA GLN A 136 -24.17 16.64 43.16
C GLN A 136 -23.11 15.53 43.06
N GLN A 137 -23.22 14.47 43.84
CA GLN A 137 -22.32 13.31 43.77
C GLN A 137 -22.40 12.60 42.41
N GLU A 138 -23.61 12.41 41.87
CA GLU A 138 -23.82 11.85 40.53
C GLU A 138 -23.23 12.73 39.43
N GLN A 139 -23.39 14.06 39.52
CA GLN A 139 -22.79 15.01 38.58
C GLN A 139 -21.26 14.91 38.61
N ILE A 140 -20.64 14.94 39.79
CA ILE A 140 -19.18 14.81 39.95
C ILE A 140 -18.68 13.47 39.41
N ALA A 141 -19.37 12.36 39.72
CA ALA A 141 -19.04 11.04 39.19
C ALA A 141 -19.17 10.98 37.66
N GLY A 142 -20.17 11.67 37.10
CA GLY A 142 -20.34 11.84 35.66
C GLY A 142 -19.17 12.56 35.01
N VAL A 143 -18.70 13.66 35.62
CA VAL A 143 -17.54 14.42 35.13
C VAL A 143 -16.27 13.58 35.15
N ALA A 144 -16.04 12.83 36.24
CA ALA A 144 -14.89 11.93 36.35
C ALA A 144 -14.89 10.89 35.21
N LYS A 145 -16.01 10.20 34.98
CA LYS A 145 -16.16 9.22 33.88
C LYS A 145 -15.91 9.86 32.51
N LEU A 146 -16.43 11.06 32.28
CA LEU A 146 -16.28 11.77 31.02
C LEU A 146 -14.83 12.17 30.76
N ARG A 147 -14.14 12.68 31.79
CA ARG A 147 -12.70 12.99 31.75
C ARG A 147 -11.88 11.73 31.49
N ASP A 148 -12.18 10.63 32.15
CA ASP A 148 -11.46 9.36 31.97
C ASP A 148 -11.63 8.85 30.53
N LYS A 149 -12.84 8.95 29.96
CA LYS A 149 -13.09 8.66 28.55
C LYS A 149 -12.28 9.57 27.61
N TYR A 150 -12.26 10.88 27.87
CA TYR A 150 -11.50 11.85 27.08
C TYR A 150 -10.01 11.56 27.10
N THR A 151 -9.44 11.36 28.28
CA THR A 151 -8.01 11.09 28.46
C THR A 151 -7.59 9.77 27.82
N GLY A 152 -8.43 8.72 27.90
CA GLY A 152 -8.20 7.45 27.21
C GLY A 152 -8.13 7.62 25.69
N ILE A 153 -9.15 8.23 25.07
CA ILE A 153 -9.18 8.48 23.62
C ILE A 153 -8.03 9.40 23.19
N LYS A 154 -7.68 10.40 24.01
CA LYS A 154 -6.54 11.29 23.74
C LYS A 154 -5.22 10.52 23.71
N SER A 155 -5.01 9.66 24.70
CA SER A 155 -3.82 8.81 24.79
C SER A 155 -3.71 7.89 23.58
N ASP A 156 -4.81 7.21 23.21
CA ASP A 156 -4.85 6.32 22.05
C ASP A 156 -4.54 7.07 20.75
N LEU A 157 -5.12 8.26 20.58
CA LEU A 157 -4.87 9.12 19.42
C LEU A 157 -3.40 9.55 19.33
N ASP A 158 -2.79 9.91 20.45
CA ASP A 158 -1.39 10.35 20.49
C ASP A 158 -0.43 9.19 20.18
N LEU A 159 -0.64 8.02 20.79
CA LEU A 159 0.13 6.81 20.48
C LEU A 159 -0.01 6.41 19.01
N LEU A 160 -1.23 6.43 18.47
CA LEU A 160 -1.49 6.12 17.07
C LEU A 160 -0.81 7.13 16.14
N THR A 161 -0.83 8.42 16.48
CA THR A 161 -0.17 9.48 15.70
C THR A 161 1.35 9.28 15.64
N THR A 162 1.99 8.98 16.77
CA THR A 162 3.43 8.68 16.80
C THR A 162 3.77 7.41 16.02
N SER A 163 2.95 6.36 16.14
CA SER A 163 3.12 5.12 15.40
C SER A 163 3.03 5.34 13.88
N ILE A 164 2.01 6.08 13.42
CA ILE A 164 1.83 6.45 12.02
C ILE A 164 3.06 7.19 11.49
N ALA A 165 3.54 8.22 12.19
CA ALA A 165 4.70 8.99 11.75
C ALA A 165 5.97 8.13 11.63
N ALA A 166 6.21 7.22 12.58
CA ALA A 166 7.36 6.32 12.55
C ALA A 166 7.27 5.30 11.41
N ARG A 167 6.09 4.75 11.15
CA ARG A 167 5.85 3.79 10.05
C ARG A 167 5.95 4.46 8.68
N ASP A 168 5.42 5.67 8.55
CA ASP A 168 5.50 6.46 7.30
C ASP A 168 6.96 6.76 6.93
N ALA A 169 7.79 7.15 7.90
CA ALA A 169 9.22 7.36 7.68
C ALA A 169 9.99 6.08 7.28
N ASP A 170 9.63 4.91 7.85
CA ASP A 170 10.20 3.62 7.45
C ASP A 170 9.79 3.23 6.02
N LEU A 171 8.50 3.40 5.69
CA LEU A 171 7.97 3.16 4.36
C LEU A 171 8.62 4.06 3.31
N ALA A 172 8.85 5.34 3.60
CA ALA A 172 9.54 6.24 2.68
C ALA A 172 10.96 5.75 2.32
N LYS A 173 11.69 5.21 3.30
CA LYS A 173 13.03 4.63 3.07
C LYS A 173 12.94 3.34 2.24
N LYS A 174 12.00 2.45 2.56
CA LYS A 174 11.77 1.21 1.81
C LYS A 174 11.36 1.48 0.37
N LYS A 175 10.44 2.43 0.16
CA LYS A 175 10.01 2.89 -1.17
C LYS A 175 11.20 3.36 -1.99
N THR A 176 12.04 4.23 -1.44
CA THR A 176 13.25 4.72 -2.12
C THR A 176 14.19 3.57 -2.53
N ALA A 177 14.37 2.58 -1.65
CA ALA A 177 15.21 1.41 -1.94
C ALA A 177 14.62 0.51 -3.03
N ILE A 178 13.30 0.31 -3.03
CA ILE A 178 12.57 -0.43 -4.08
C ILE A 178 12.68 0.30 -5.42
N GLU A 179 12.38 1.60 -5.44
CA GLU A 179 12.47 2.44 -6.64
C GLU A 179 13.88 2.45 -7.24
N LYS A 180 14.91 2.47 -6.40
CA LYS A 180 16.30 2.34 -6.88
C LYS A 180 16.52 1.03 -7.64
N LYS A 181 16.08 -0.10 -7.07
CA LYS A 181 16.20 -1.42 -7.74
C LYS A 181 15.38 -1.46 -9.02
N ILE A 182 14.15 -0.95 -9.00
CA ILE A 182 13.29 -0.84 -10.19
C ILE A 182 14.00 -0.05 -11.29
N ASN A 183 14.59 1.11 -10.95
CA ASN A 183 15.33 1.94 -11.91
C ASN A 183 16.55 1.22 -12.49
N ASP A 184 17.26 0.42 -11.69
CA ASP A 184 18.39 -0.37 -12.18
C ASP A 184 17.91 -1.49 -13.14
N LEU A 185 16.78 -2.13 -12.87
CA LEU A 185 16.15 -3.09 -13.80
C LEU A 185 15.69 -2.41 -15.09
N GLN A 186 15.11 -1.20 -15.01
CA GLN A 186 14.70 -0.46 -16.21
C GLN A 186 15.91 -0.04 -17.06
N LYS A 187 17.05 0.30 -16.45
CA LYS A 187 18.28 0.56 -17.22
C LYS A 187 18.74 -0.68 -17.98
N LEU A 188 18.64 -1.88 -17.39
CA LEU A 188 18.95 -3.13 -18.10
C LEU A 188 18.03 -3.32 -19.31
N ARG A 189 16.72 -3.09 -19.15
CA ARG A 189 15.76 -3.14 -20.26
C ARG A 189 16.11 -2.11 -21.35
N ILE A 190 16.38 -0.86 -20.97
CA ILE A 190 16.74 0.20 -21.93
C ILE A 190 18.03 -0.12 -22.69
N GLN A 191 19.02 -0.77 -22.06
CA GLN A 191 20.23 -1.22 -22.74
C GLN A 191 19.96 -2.28 -23.81
N ALA A 192 18.95 -3.13 -23.60
CA ALA A 192 18.59 -4.21 -24.53
C ALA A 192 17.64 -3.76 -25.66
N TYR A 193 16.70 -2.85 -25.36
CA TYR A 193 15.61 -2.47 -26.26
C TYR A 193 15.61 -0.99 -26.69
N GLY A 194 16.44 -0.14 -26.09
CA GLY A 194 16.32 1.32 -26.22
C GLY A 194 15.21 1.90 -25.33
N THR A 195 14.84 3.16 -25.55
CA THR A 195 13.95 3.92 -24.64
C THR A 195 12.45 3.63 -24.81
N ALA A 196 12.05 2.78 -25.77
CA ALA A 196 10.67 2.73 -26.25
C ALA A 196 9.87 1.47 -25.87
N ASP A 197 10.50 0.38 -25.43
CA ASP A 197 9.76 -0.88 -25.29
C ASP A 197 9.43 -1.23 -23.84
N VAL A 198 8.14 -1.24 -23.55
CA VAL A 198 7.54 -2.09 -22.52
C VAL A 198 7.53 -3.52 -23.03
N SER A 199 7.81 -4.48 -22.17
CA SER A 199 7.71 -5.91 -22.52
C SER A 199 6.23 -6.26 -22.59
N ASP A 200 5.78 -6.86 -23.69
CA ASP A 200 4.39 -7.32 -23.84
C ASP A 200 4.19 -8.78 -23.40
N GLY A 201 5.28 -9.47 -23.07
CA GLY A 201 5.29 -10.92 -22.92
C GLY A 201 4.80 -11.66 -24.19
N PRO A 202 4.74 -13.00 -24.15
CA PRO A 202 4.20 -13.80 -25.25
C PRO A 202 2.66 -13.79 -25.31
N TYR A 203 1.99 -13.47 -24.21
CA TYR A 203 0.54 -13.49 -24.07
C TYR A 203 0.01 -12.05 -24.06
N LYS A 204 -0.27 -11.55 -25.27
CA LYS A 204 -0.70 -10.18 -25.51
C LYS A 204 -2.03 -9.83 -24.86
N THR A 205 -2.28 -8.52 -24.72
CA THR A 205 -3.62 -7.96 -24.54
C THR A 205 -4.56 -8.46 -25.65
N GLY A 206 -5.71 -9.00 -25.26
CA GLY A 206 -6.69 -9.60 -26.15
C GLY A 206 -7.97 -9.93 -25.39
N PRO A 207 -9.07 -10.30 -26.09
CA PRO A 207 -10.30 -10.69 -25.43
C PRO A 207 -10.05 -11.93 -24.57
N CYS A 208 -10.62 -11.95 -23.38
CA CYS A 208 -10.53 -13.11 -22.52
C CYS A 208 -11.16 -14.36 -23.17
N PRO A 209 -10.64 -15.55 -22.82
CA PRO A 209 -10.85 -16.77 -23.60
C PRO A 209 -12.26 -17.37 -23.45
N VAL A 210 -13.05 -16.92 -22.48
CA VAL A 210 -14.34 -17.49 -22.14
C VAL A 210 -15.38 -16.42 -21.83
N THR A 211 -16.65 -16.77 -22.01
CA THR A 211 -17.77 -15.98 -21.50
C THR A 211 -18.02 -16.35 -20.04
N TYR A 212 -18.14 -15.34 -19.18
CA TYR A 212 -18.33 -15.55 -17.76
C TYR A 212 -19.80 -15.61 -17.35
N THR A 213 -20.06 -16.36 -16.29
CA THR A 213 -21.34 -16.35 -15.58
C THR A 213 -21.55 -15.01 -14.88
N ASN A 214 -22.81 -14.64 -14.61
CA ASN A 214 -23.15 -13.40 -13.92
C ASN A 214 -23.04 -13.51 -12.38
N ASP A 215 -22.29 -14.49 -11.86
CA ASP A 215 -21.95 -14.56 -10.44
C ASP A 215 -20.79 -13.60 -10.10
N LYS A 216 -20.42 -13.52 -8.82
CA LYS A 216 -19.35 -12.62 -8.37
C LYS A 216 -17.99 -12.97 -8.98
N GLY A 217 -17.65 -14.26 -9.06
CA GLY A 217 -16.37 -14.72 -9.58
C GLY A 217 -16.22 -14.41 -11.08
N GLY A 218 -17.24 -14.75 -11.86
CA GLY A 218 -17.29 -14.44 -13.29
C GLY A 218 -17.21 -12.95 -13.58
N ARG A 219 -17.90 -12.10 -12.80
CA ARG A 219 -17.79 -10.64 -12.91
C ARG A 219 -16.42 -10.10 -12.49
N ALA A 220 -15.79 -10.66 -11.46
CA ALA A 220 -14.43 -10.28 -11.06
C ALA A 220 -13.41 -10.67 -12.14
N ALA A 221 -13.54 -11.85 -12.74
CA ALA A 221 -12.75 -12.28 -13.88
C ALA A 221 -12.92 -11.34 -15.08
N GLN A 222 -14.16 -10.98 -15.42
CA GLN A 222 -14.44 -9.99 -16.46
C GLN A 222 -13.76 -8.66 -16.15
N ARG A 223 -13.87 -8.18 -14.91
CA ARG A 223 -13.22 -6.93 -14.51
C ARG A 223 -11.71 -7.00 -14.72
N ALA A 224 -11.06 -8.09 -14.36
CA ALA A 224 -9.63 -8.25 -14.59
C ALA A 224 -9.27 -8.22 -16.08
N CYS A 225 -10.10 -8.80 -16.95
CA CYS A 225 -9.95 -8.70 -18.40
C CYS A 225 -10.03 -7.25 -18.90
N ASP A 226 -10.93 -6.44 -18.34
CA ASP A 226 -11.07 -5.02 -18.69
C ASP A 226 -9.84 -4.19 -18.29
N LEU A 227 -8.98 -4.72 -17.42
CA LEU A 227 -7.75 -4.08 -16.95
C LEU A 227 -6.52 -4.47 -17.77
N LEU A 228 -6.65 -5.37 -18.75
CA LEU A 228 -5.55 -5.74 -19.64
C LEU A 228 -4.93 -4.50 -20.31
N GLY A 229 -3.60 -4.47 -20.37
CA GLY A 229 -2.81 -3.38 -20.94
C GLY A 229 -2.53 -2.21 -19.98
N LYS A 230 -3.11 -2.19 -18.77
CA LYS A 230 -2.76 -1.19 -17.76
C LYS A 230 -1.32 -1.41 -17.29
N PRO A 231 -0.49 -0.36 -17.15
CA PRO A 231 0.91 -0.52 -16.74
C PRO A 231 1.03 -1.10 -15.34
N TYR A 232 2.08 -1.89 -15.12
CA TYR A 232 2.50 -2.25 -13.78
C TYR A 232 3.11 -1.05 -13.09
N VAL A 233 2.62 -0.72 -11.89
CA VAL A 233 3.27 0.23 -10.99
C VAL A 233 3.26 -0.35 -9.59
N PHE A 234 4.46 -0.44 -8.99
CA PHE A 234 4.64 -0.88 -7.61
C PHE A 234 3.74 -0.10 -6.64
N GLY A 235 2.98 -0.82 -5.82
CA GLY A 235 2.10 -0.24 -4.81
C GLY A 235 0.83 0.38 -5.38
N SER A 236 0.47 0.07 -6.63
CA SER A 236 -0.69 0.66 -7.29
C SER A 236 -1.92 -0.24 -7.24
N GLU A 237 -3.06 0.36 -6.88
CA GLU A 237 -4.38 -0.29 -6.82
C GLU A 237 -5.39 0.30 -7.85
N GLY A 238 -4.91 1.03 -8.87
CA GLY A 238 -5.77 1.65 -9.89
C GLY A 238 -6.00 3.16 -9.76
N PRO A 239 -6.82 3.74 -10.65
CA PRO A 239 -7.48 3.08 -11.78
C PRO A 239 -6.59 2.93 -13.02
N ASN A 240 -5.42 3.58 -13.03
CA ASN A 240 -4.58 3.72 -14.22
C ASN A 240 -3.43 2.72 -14.31
N SER A 241 -3.09 2.05 -13.22
CA SER A 241 -1.98 1.11 -13.09
C SER A 241 -2.26 0.15 -11.93
N TYR A 242 -1.62 -1.02 -11.93
CA TYR A 242 -1.83 -2.03 -10.90
C TYR A 242 -0.53 -2.77 -10.60
N ASP A 243 -0.31 -3.19 -9.35
CA ASP A 243 0.56 -4.33 -9.06
C ASP A 243 -0.26 -5.63 -8.91
N CYS A 244 0.38 -6.74 -8.54
CA CYS A 244 -0.25 -8.06 -8.56
C CYS A 244 -1.44 -8.15 -7.60
N SER A 245 -1.26 -7.76 -6.34
CA SER A 245 -2.32 -7.76 -5.31
C SER A 245 -3.30 -6.59 -5.46
N GLY A 246 -2.87 -5.45 -6.01
CA GLY A 246 -3.75 -4.32 -6.33
C GLY A 246 -4.72 -4.64 -7.47
N LEU A 247 -4.28 -5.41 -8.47
CA LEU A 247 -5.13 -5.87 -9.57
C LEU A 247 -6.26 -6.78 -9.08
N THR A 248 -5.95 -7.78 -8.25
CA THR A 248 -6.95 -8.72 -7.72
C THR A 248 -7.93 -8.03 -6.79
N LYS A 249 -7.43 -7.09 -5.98
CA LYS A 249 -8.24 -6.21 -5.12
C LYS A 249 -9.25 -5.41 -5.94
N GLU A 250 -8.81 -4.72 -7.00
CA GLU A 250 -9.71 -3.95 -7.87
C GLU A 250 -10.75 -4.87 -8.55
N ALA A 251 -10.32 -6.03 -9.05
CA ALA A 251 -11.21 -6.97 -9.72
C ALA A 251 -12.37 -7.39 -8.81
N TRP A 252 -12.07 -7.77 -7.56
CA TRP A 252 -13.07 -8.20 -6.57
C TRP A 252 -13.85 -7.04 -5.93
N ALA A 253 -13.24 -5.85 -5.81
CA ALA A 253 -13.94 -4.66 -5.32
C ALA A 253 -15.10 -4.25 -6.26
N SER A 254 -14.97 -4.49 -7.56
CA SER A 254 -16.05 -4.25 -8.55
C SER A 254 -17.33 -5.07 -8.30
N VAL A 255 -17.23 -6.11 -7.48
CA VAL A 255 -18.35 -6.98 -7.08
C VAL A 255 -18.64 -6.91 -5.57
N GLY A 256 -18.08 -5.91 -4.88
CA GLY A 256 -18.33 -5.63 -3.46
C GLY A 256 -17.57 -6.54 -2.50
N VAL A 257 -16.50 -7.22 -2.94
CA VAL A 257 -15.61 -7.99 -2.08
C VAL A 257 -14.31 -7.21 -1.92
N ASN A 258 -14.05 -6.72 -0.70
CA ASN A 258 -12.83 -6.00 -0.40
C ASN A 258 -11.73 -6.98 -0.03
N LEU A 259 -10.59 -6.86 -0.70
CA LEU A 259 -9.37 -7.59 -0.39
C LEU A 259 -8.31 -6.61 0.13
N ASP A 260 -7.43 -7.09 1.00
CA ASP A 260 -6.27 -6.33 1.43
C ASP A 260 -5.24 -6.21 0.29
N HIS A 261 -4.49 -5.10 0.27
CA HIS A 261 -3.42 -4.89 -0.71
C HIS A 261 -2.14 -5.56 -0.22
N TYR A 262 -2.20 -6.88 -0.03
CA TYR A 262 -1.07 -7.72 0.32
C TYR A 262 -1.39 -9.17 0.00
N THR A 263 -0.56 -9.81 -0.81
CA THR A 263 -0.77 -11.18 -1.31
C THR A 263 -0.98 -12.19 -0.18
N LYS A 264 -0.26 -12.06 0.96
CA LYS A 264 -0.45 -13.01 2.06
C LYS A 264 -1.74 -12.81 2.84
N ASP A 265 -2.25 -11.59 2.90
CA ASP A 265 -3.56 -11.36 3.51
C ASP A 265 -4.64 -11.91 2.57
N GLN A 266 -4.55 -11.65 1.26
CA GLN A 266 -5.44 -12.22 0.25
C GLN A 266 -5.49 -13.75 0.25
N TRP A 267 -4.38 -14.43 0.58
CA TRP A 267 -4.35 -15.88 0.74
C TRP A 267 -5.34 -16.38 1.81
N ASN A 268 -5.63 -15.57 2.82
CA ASN A 268 -6.56 -15.87 3.91
C ASN A 268 -7.97 -15.29 3.70
N GLU A 269 -8.18 -14.47 2.66
CA GLU A 269 -9.45 -13.78 2.36
C GLU A 269 -10.37 -14.58 1.41
N GLY A 270 -10.31 -15.92 1.51
CA GLY A 270 -11.15 -16.80 0.69
C GLY A 270 -11.04 -18.26 1.08
N LYS A 271 -11.97 -19.07 0.59
CA LYS A 271 -11.94 -20.53 0.81
C LYS A 271 -10.86 -21.18 -0.06
N ALA A 272 -10.22 -22.22 0.46
CA ALA A 272 -9.32 -23.06 -0.33
C ALA A 272 -10.08 -23.72 -1.48
N VAL A 273 -9.47 -23.79 -2.66
CA VAL A 273 -10.04 -24.43 -3.85
C VAL A 273 -9.04 -25.45 -4.39
N SER A 274 -9.55 -26.60 -4.85
CA SER A 274 -8.74 -27.59 -5.54
C SER A 274 -8.53 -27.19 -7.00
N ARG A 275 -7.49 -27.70 -7.67
CA ARG A 275 -7.24 -27.37 -9.08
C ARG A 275 -8.42 -27.75 -9.99
N ASP A 276 -9.10 -28.85 -9.68
CA ASP A 276 -10.23 -29.35 -10.48
C ASP A 276 -11.52 -28.54 -10.26
N ASP A 277 -11.59 -27.80 -9.16
CA ASP A 277 -12.72 -26.94 -8.81
C ASP A 277 -12.53 -25.47 -9.21
N LEU A 278 -11.43 -25.13 -9.91
CA LEU A 278 -11.11 -23.77 -10.32
C LEU A 278 -12.22 -23.16 -11.17
N GLN A 279 -12.62 -21.95 -10.80
CA GLN A 279 -13.64 -21.16 -11.49
C GLN A 279 -13.10 -19.76 -11.79
N PRO A 280 -13.54 -19.11 -12.89
CA PRO A 280 -13.19 -17.72 -13.14
C PRO A 280 -13.45 -16.84 -11.91
N GLY A 281 -12.45 -16.04 -11.55
CA GLY A 281 -12.45 -15.20 -10.36
C GLY A 281 -11.57 -15.75 -9.23
N ASP A 282 -11.30 -17.05 -9.20
CA ASP A 282 -10.40 -17.64 -8.21
C ASP A 282 -9.00 -17.03 -8.30
N LEU A 283 -8.40 -16.78 -7.15
CA LEU A 283 -7.05 -16.26 -7.05
C LEU A 283 -6.05 -17.42 -7.06
N VAL A 284 -5.02 -17.27 -7.89
CA VAL A 284 -3.89 -18.20 -8.00
C VAL A 284 -2.68 -17.56 -7.35
N PHE A 285 -2.16 -18.22 -6.32
CA PHE A 285 -0.99 -17.75 -5.57
C PHE A 285 0.25 -18.53 -5.96
N TYR A 286 1.36 -17.81 -6.06
CA TYR A 286 2.63 -18.37 -6.50
C TYR A 286 3.70 -18.28 -5.41
N TYR A 287 4.77 -19.05 -5.63
CA TYR A 287 5.98 -19.12 -4.82
C TYR A 287 5.71 -19.58 -3.38
N PRO A 288 5.51 -20.91 -3.17
CA PRO A 288 5.30 -21.49 -1.85
C PRO A 288 6.29 -20.96 -0.80
N GLY A 289 5.78 -20.66 0.40
CA GLY A 289 6.56 -20.10 1.51
C GLY A 289 6.66 -18.57 1.50
N SER A 290 6.90 -17.96 0.34
CA SER A 290 7.02 -16.49 0.25
C SER A 290 5.73 -15.79 -0.15
N LEU A 291 4.85 -16.44 -0.92
CA LEU A 291 3.52 -15.94 -1.31
C LEU A 291 3.57 -14.47 -1.76
N HIS A 292 4.40 -14.19 -2.75
CA HIS A 292 4.68 -12.82 -3.17
C HIS A 292 4.06 -12.44 -4.52
N HIS A 293 3.42 -13.37 -5.23
CA HIS A 293 2.71 -13.06 -6.46
C HIS A 293 1.33 -13.71 -6.46
N VAL A 294 0.35 -12.96 -6.96
CA VAL A 294 -1.04 -13.41 -7.14
C VAL A 294 -1.54 -13.03 -8.52
N ALA A 295 -2.40 -13.89 -9.06
CA ALA A 295 -3.11 -13.68 -10.31
C ALA A 295 -4.58 -14.06 -10.14
N ILE A 296 -5.44 -13.65 -11.07
CA ILE A 296 -6.85 -14.04 -11.11
C ILE A 296 -7.09 -15.01 -12.26
N TYR A 297 -7.67 -16.17 -11.94
CA TYR A 297 -8.02 -17.19 -12.90
C TYR A 297 -9.18 -16.74 -13.78
N ILE A 298 -9.04 -16.94 -15.09
CA ILE A 298 -9.99 -16.48 -16.11
C ILE A 298 -10.55 -17.64 -16.95
N GLY A 299 -10.39 -18.89 -16.50
CA GLY A 299 -10.80 -20.06 -17.26
C GLY A 299 -9.79 -20.50 -18.32
N GLY A 300 -10.00 -21.67 -18.91
CA GLY A 300 -9.17 -22.18 -20.02
C GLY A 300 -7.70 -22.42 -19.67
N GLY A 301 -7.37 -22.58 -18.38
CA GLY A 301 -5.98 -22.71 -17.92
C GLY A 301 -5.19 -21.39 -17.91
N MET A 302 -5.90 -20.25 -17.99
CA MET A 302 -5.30 -18.92 -18.09
C MET A 302 -5.57 -18.10 -16.83
N VAL A 303 -4.68 -17.13 -16.59
CA VAL A 303 -4.79 -16.11 -15.53
C VAL A 303 -4.56 -14.72 -16.11
N VAL A 304 -5.07 -13.69 -15.45
CA VAL A 304 -4.65 -12.29 -15.63
C VAL A 304 -3.81 -11.86 -14.44
N HIS A 305 -2.72 -11.16 -14.70
CA HIS A 305 -1.80 -10.73 -13.65
C HIS A 305 -1.05 -9.44 -14.03
N ALA A 306 -0.47 -8.78 -13.03
CA ALA A 306 0.44 -7.65 -13.21
C ALA A 306 1.86 -8.14 -12.87
N PRO A 307 2.74 -8.42 -13.85
CA PRO A 307 4.00 -9.13 -13.64
C PRO A 307 5.06 -8.31 -12.89
N HIS A 308 5.47 -7.16 -13.44
CA HIS A 308 6.54 -6.33 -12.92
C HIS A 308 6.64 -4.98 -13.64
N THR A 309 7.41 -4.03 -13.11
CA THR A 309 7.61 -2.72 -13.75
C THR A 309 8.17 -2.84 -15.17
N GLY A 310 7.68 -1.97 -16.06
CA GLY A 310 8.03 -1.95 -17.49
C GLY A 310 7.28 -3.00 -18.32
N ASP A 311 6.29 -3.66 -17.72
CA ASP A 311 5.32 -4.55 -18.38
C ASP A 311 3.91 -4.07 -17.94
N HIS A 312 2.88 -4.74 -18.44
CA HIS A 312 1.49 -4.38 -18.25
C HIS A 312 0.67 -5.55 -17.71
N VAL A 313 -0.54 -5.27 -17.24
CA VAL A 313 -1.53 -6.28 -16.87
C VAL A 313 -1.82 -7.12 -18.09
N ARG A 314 -1.46 -8.40 -18.07
CA ARG A 314 -1.58 -9.30 -19.22
C ARG A 314 -2.09 -10.67 -18.83
N MET A 315 -2.41 -11.46 -19.84
CA MET A 315 -2.73 -12.87 -19.63
C MET A 315 -1.45 -13.70 -19.47
N ALA A 316 -1.56 -14.85 -18.83
CA ALA A 316 -0.54 -15.88 -18.80
C ALA A 316 -1.20 -17.25 -18.62
N THR A 317 -0.47 -18.33 -18.93
CA THR A 317 -0.88 -19.65 -18.48
C THR A 317 -0.78 -19.72 -16.95
N ILE A 318 -1.63 -20.55 -16.34
CA ILE A 318 -1.59 -20.77 -14.89
C ILE A 318 -0.24 -21.34 -14.41
N GLU A 319 0.51 -21.99 -15.30
CA GLU A 319 1.82 -22.59 -15.01
C GLU A 319 3.00 -21.60 -15.15
N ARG A 320 2.76 -20.30 -14.90
CA ARG A 320 3.79 -19.23 -15.05
C ARG A 320 4.87 -19.22 -13.97
N GLY A 321 4.75 -20.06 -12.95
CA GLY A 321 5.64 -20.14 -11.80
C GLY A 321 5.18 -21.21 -10.81
N PRO A 322 5.96 -21.50 -9.75
CA PRO A 322 5.59 -22.48 -8.74
C PRO A 322 4.28 -22.10 -8.07
N ILE A 323 3.24 -22.92 -8.20
CA ILE A 323 1.93 -22.65 -7.60
C ILE A 323 1.94 -23.00 -6.11
N ALA A 324 1.46 -22.08 -5.27
CA ALA A 324 1.26 -22.30 -3.83
C ALA A 324 -0.16 -22.79 -3.51
N GLY A 325 -1.16 -22.34 -4.28
CA GLY A 325 -2.54 -22.81 -4.16
C GLY A 325 -3.55 -21.80 -4.68
N TYR A 326 -4.83 -22.09 -4.44
CA TYR A 326 -5.95 -21.35 -4.99
C TYR A 326 -6.93 -20.93 -3.90
N ARG A 327 -7.47 -19.71 -4.02
CA ARG A 327 -8.50 -19.20 -3.12
C ARG A 327 -9.69 -18.64 -3.90
N ARG A 328 -10.90 -18.88 -3.41
CA ARG A 328 -12.11 -18.22 -3.90
C ARG A 328 -12.55 -17.16 -2.91
N PRO A 329 -12.38 -15.87 -3.23
CA PRO A 329 -12.98 -14.79 -2.47
C PRO A 329 -14.51 -14.81 -2.55
N GLY A 330 -15.15 -14.35 -1.47
CA GLY A 330 -16.62 -14.21 -1.36
C GLY A 330 -17.42 -15.49 -1.49
#